data_AF-A0A6G4R0H9-F1
#
_entry.id   AF-A0A6G4R0H9-F1
#
_cell.length_a   1.000
_cell.length_b   1.000
_cell.length_c   1.000
_cell.angle_alpha   90.00
_cell.angle_beta   90.00
_cell.angle_gamma   90.00
#
_symmetry.space_group_name_H-M   'P 1'
#
loop_
_entity.id
_entity.type
_entity.pdbx_description
1 polymer ?
#
loop_
_entity_poly.entity_id
_entity_poly.type
_entity_poly.pdbx_seq_one_letter_code
_entity_poly.pdbx_strand_id
1 'polypeptide(L)' 'MAGDYHRGEMDIHEQVATYDAFGKMTKWGSLAVAVLVTFFTLLFCTPAGFVGAAITAVVMTALGIVFLREKATPGH' A
#
# COMPACT_ATOMS: atom_id res chain seq x y z
N MET A 1 39.54 -11.05 12.49
CA MET A 1 39.10 -10.43 13.75
C MET A 1 37.68 -9.94 13.50
N ALA A 2 36.67 -10.55 14.12
CA ALA A 2 35.38 -9.88 14.21
C ALA A 2 35.63 -8.60 15.01
N GLY A 3 35.35 -7.43 14.43
CA GLY A 3 35.55 -6.17 15.13
C GLY A 3 34.74 -6.16 16.42
N ASP A 4 35.30 -5.58 17.49
CA ASP A 4 34.55 -5.40 18.73
C ASP A 4 33.25 -4.67 18.41
N TYR A 5 32.13 -5.34 18.68
CA TYR A 5 30.81 -4.77 18.44
C TYR A 5 30.62 -3.55 19.33
N HIS A 6 30.41 -2.38 18.71
CA HIS A 6 30.00 -1.18 19.42
C HIS A 6 28.49 -1.04 19.33
N ARG A 7 27.83 -1.07 20.49
CA ARG A 7 26.38 -0.94 20.59
C ARG A 7 25.92 0.36 19.92
N GLY A 8 25.05 0.23 18.93
CA GLY A 8 24.48 1.37 18.20
C GLY A 8 25.21 1.75 16.91
N GLU A 9 26.41 1.24 16.68
CA GLU A 9 27.21 1.50 15.47
C GLU A 9 27.05 0.41 14.40
N MET A 10 26.05 -0.47 14.57
CA MET A 10 25.73 -1.47 13.56
C MET A 10 25.11 -0.78 12.35
N ASP A 11 25.60 -1.08 11.15
CA ASP A 11 24.97 -0.63 9.91
C ASP A 11 23.53 -1.19 9.83
N ILE A 12 22.56 -0.28 9.67
CA ILE A 12 21.13 -0.60 9.58
C ILE A 12 20.54 -0.39 8.18
N HIS A 13 21.37 -0.18 7.16
CA HIS A 13 20.90 0.16 5.81
C HIS A 13 19.86 -0.83 5.27
N GLU A 14 20.10 -2.13 5.45
CA GLU A 14 19.19 -3.19 4.96
C GLU A 14 17.87 -3.21 5.73
N GLN A 15 17.91 -2.95 7.03
CA GLN A 15 16.74 -2.90 7.92
C GLN A 15 15.86 -1.71 7.57
N VAL A 16 16.46 -0.55 7.28
CA VAL A 16 15.74 0.64 6.82
C VAL A 16 15.07 0.38 5.47
N ALA A 17 15.80 -0.19 4.51
CA ALA A 17 15.25 -0.53 3.20
C ALA A 17 14.09 -1.54 3.30
N THR A 18 14.24 -2.56 4.14
CA THR A 18 13.20 -3.57 4.37
C THR A 18 11.94 -2.95 5.00
N TYR A 19 12.11 -2.06 5.98
CA TYR A 19 11.00 -1.40 6.64
C TYR A 19 10.24 -0.48 5.69
N ASP A 20 10.95 0.29 4.85
CA ASP A 20 10.34 1.12 3.81
C ASP A 20 9.57 0.27 2.78
N ALA A 21 10.16 -0.86 2.34
CA ALA A 21 9.49 -1.79 1.44
C ALA A 21 8.22 -2.39 2.05
N PHE A 22 8.26 -2.78 3.32
CA PHE A 22 7.08 -3.28 4.04
C PHE A 22 5.98 -2.22 4.16
N GLY A 23 6.34 -0.98 4.49
CA GLY A 23 5.42 0.16 4.54
C GLY A 23 4.73 0.39 3.19
N LYS A 24 5.49 0.38 2.09
CA LYS A 24 4.94 0.48 0.73
C LYS A 24 4.03 -0.70 0.38
N MET A 25 4.45 -1.93 0.70
CA MET A 25 3.67 -3.14 0.42
C MET A 25 2.33 -3.13 1.15
N THR A 26 2.31 -2.82 2.44
CA THR A 26 1.07 -2.79 3.24
C THR A 26 0.15 -1.67 2.79
N LYS A 27 0.70 -0.48 2.49
CA LYS A 27 -0.05 0.68 2.00
C LYS A 27 -0.74 0.40 0.66
N TRP A 28 -0.02 -0.09 -0.34
CA TRP A 28 -0.59 -0.36 -1.66
C TRP A 28 -1.35 -1.68 -1.72
N GLY A 29 -0.89 -2.68 -0.98
CA GLY A 29 -1.52 -4.00 -0.87
C GLY A 29 -2.90 -3.93 -0.22
N SER A 30 -3.07 -3.14 0.85
CA SER A 30 -4.39 -2.95 1.47
C SER A 30 -5.40 -2.29 0.52
N LEU A 31 -4.98 -1.32 -0.29
CA LEU A 31 -5.84 -0.75 -1.35
C LEU A 31 -6.25 -1.83 -2.36
N ALA A 32 -5.30 -2.64 -2.84
CA ALA A 32 -5.60 -3.71 -3.79
C ALA A 32 -6.62 -4.71 -3.23
N VAL A 33 -6.46 -5.13 -1.97
CA VAL A 33 -7.42 -6.03 -1.30
C VAL A 33 -8.79 -5.37 -1.18
N ALA A 34 -8.86 -4.11 -0.75
CA ALA A 34 -10.13 -3.40 -0.60
C ALA A 34 -10.90 -3.28 -1.93
N VAL A 35 -10.21 -2.95 -3.02
CA VAL A 35 -10.78 -2.86 -4.37
C VAL A 35 -11.26 -4.22 -4.86
N LEU A 36 -10.46 -5.28 -4.71
CA LEU A 36 -10.82 -6.62 -5.17
C LEU A 36 -12.01 -7.20 -4.42
N VAL A 37 -12.02 -7.06 -3.08
CA VAL A 37 -13.16 -7.50 -2.26
C VAL A 37 -14.41 -6.76 -2.71
N THR A 38 -14.36 -5.42 -2.82
CA THR A 38 -15.51 -4.62 -3.25
C THR A 38 -15.99 -5.02 -4.65
N PHE A 39 -15.08 -5.22 -5.61
CA PHE A 39 -15.40 -5.63 -6.96
C PHE A 39 -16.14 -6.97 -6.98
N PHE A 40 -15.60 -8.00 -6.32
CA PHE A 40 -16.24 -9.32 -6.30
C PHE A 40 -17.55 -9.33 -5.51
N THR A 41 -17.66 -8.54 -4.44
CA THR A 41 -18.93 -8.36 -3.73
C THR A 41 -19.98 -7.74 -4.64
N LEU A 42 -19.66 -6.69 -5.39
CA LEU A 42 -20.62 -6.09 -6.32
C LEU A 42 -20.95 -7.01 -7.49
N LEU A 43 -19.97 -7.75 -8.00
CA LEU A 43 -20.14 -8.64 -9.15
C LEU A 43 -21.03 -9.84 -8.83
N PHE A 44 -20.86 -10.46 -7.66
CA PHE A 44 -21.51 -11.73 -7.34
C PHE A 44 -22.60 -11.63 -6.27
N CYS A 45 -22.56 -10.62 -5.41
CA CYS A 45 -23.48 -10.50 -4.27
C CYS A 45 -24.54 -9.39 -4.45
N THR A 46 -24.56 -8.70 -5.60
CA THR A 46 -25.52 -7.62 -5.86
C THR A 46 -25.98 -7.63 -7.33
N PRO A 47 -27.11 -6.98 -7.68
CA PRO A 47 -27.56 -6.84 -9.07
C PRO A 47 -26.79 -5.75 -9.87
N ALA A 48 -25.68 -5.21 -9.35
CA ALA A 48 -24.90 -4.17 -10.03
C ALA A 48 -24.29 -4.64 -11.37
N GLY A 49 -24.09 -5.96 -11.52
CA GLY A 49 -23.49 -6.57 -12.71
C GLY A 49 -22.02 -6.18 -12.93
N PHE A 50 -21.44 -6.70 -14.02
CA PHE A 50 -20.01 -6.51 -14.30
C PHE A 50 -19.62 -5.04 -14.49
N VAL A 51 -20.39 -4.29 -15.27
CA VAL A 51 -20.09 -2.89 -15.58
C VAL A 51 -20.15 -2.02 -14.32
N GLY A 52 -21.18 -2.19 -13.48
CA GLY A 52 -21.30 -1.45 -12.23
C GLY A 52 -20.17 -1.76 -11.25
N ALA A 53 -19.81 -3.04 -11.11
CA ALA A 53 -18.67 -3.47 -10.30
C ALA A 53 -17.35 -2.88 -10.82
N ALA A 54 -17.11 -2.94 -12.14
CA ALA A 54 -15.88 -2.45 -12.77
C ALA A 54 -15.71 -0.93 -12.62
N ILE A 55 -16.77 -0.14 -12.84
CA ILE A 55 -16.74 1.31 -12.64
C ILE A 55 -16.40 1.63 -11.19
N THR A 56 -17.05 0.96 -10.24
CA THR A 56 -16.79 1.19 -8.80
C THR A 56 -15.35 0.86 -8.44
N ALA A 57 -14.81 -0.25 -8.93
CA ALA A 57 -13.42 -0.64 -8.71
C ALA A 57 -12.42 0.39 -9.28
N VAL A 58 -12.68 0.91 -10.49
CA VAL A 58 -11.84 1.94 -11.12
C VAL A 58 -11.87 3.23 -10.32
N VAL A 59 -13.06 3.70 -9.92
CA VAL A 59 -13.22 4.93 -9.12
C VAL A 59 -12.51 4.79 -7.78
N MET A 60 -12.72 3.67 -7.07
CA MET A 60 -12.09 3.41 -5.78
C MET A 60 -10.57 3.33 -5.89
N THR A 61 -10.05 2.71 -6.96
CA THR A 61 -8.61 2.67 -7.23
C THR A 61 -8.05 4.07 -7.48
N ALA A 62 -8.70 4.86 -8.33
CA ALA A 62 -8.26 6.22 -8.65
C ALA A 62 -8.24 7.12 -7.40
N LEU A 63 -9.33 7.10 -6.61
CA LEU A 63 -9.41 7.84 -5.35
C LEU A 63 -8.36 7.34 -4.35
N GLY A 64 -8.21 6.03 -4.21
CA GLY A 64 -7.19 5.42 -3.34
C GLY A 64 -5.79 5.87 -3.69
N ILE A 65 -5.43 5.91 -4.98
CA ILE A 65 -4.14 6.43 -5.44
C ILE A 65 -3.98 7.91 -5.06
N VAL A 66 -4.99 8.75 -5.34
CA VAL A 66 -4.91 10.18 -5.01
C VAL A 66 -4.74 10.42 -3.51
N PHE A 67 -5.45 9.68 -2.67
CA PHE A 67 -5.39 9.85 -1.22
C PHE A 67 -4.15 9.22 -0.56
N LEU A 68 -3.65 8.10 -1.11
CA LEU A 68 -2.49 7.40 -0.54
C LEU A 68 -1.16 7.94 -1.06
N ARG A 69 -1.11 8.66 -2.18
CA ARG A 69 0.16 9.25 -2.64
C ARG A 69 0.77 10.15 -1.57
N GLU A 70 2.06 10.01 -1.38
CA GLU A 70 2.81 10.84 -0.45
C GLU A 70 2.71 12.30 -0.89
N LYS A 71 2.38 13.16 0.07
CA LYS A 71 2.42 14.60 -0.14
C LYS A 71 3.86 15.04 0.09
N ALA A 72 4.30 16.06 -0.65
CA ALA A 72 5.59 16.66 -0.39
C ALA A 72 5.64 17.11 1.08
N THR A 73 6.67 16.69 1.81
CA THR A 73 6.94 17.16 3.17
C THR A 73 7.06 18.68 3.11
N PRO A 74 6.23 19.45 3.85
CA PRO A 74 6.44 20.89 3.97
C PRO A 74 7.82 21.08 4.58
N GLY A 75 8.71 21.82 3.89
CA GLY A 75 9.99 22.19 4.48
C GLY A 75 9.75 22.98 5.76
N HIS A 76 10.23 22.45 6.88
CA HIS A 76 10.41 23.21 8.12
C HIS A 76 11.80 23.82 8.12
#